data_AF-A0A7L4Y0D4-F1
#
_entry.id   AF-A0A7L4Y0D4-F1
#
_cell.length_a   1.000
_cell.length_b   1.000
_cell.length_c   1.000
_cell.angle_alpha   90.00
_cell.angle_beta   90.00
_cell.angle_gamma   90.00
#
_symmetry.space_group_name_H-M   'P 1'
#
loop_
_entity.id
_entity.type
_entity.pdbx_description
1 polymer ?
#
loop_
_entity_poly.entity_id
_entity_poly.type
_entity_poly.pdbx_seq_one_letter_code
_entity_poly.pdbx_strand_id
1 'polypeptide(L)'
;MVPAGHPSAAAALIRLSRDHDSGVRDWATLALAEIPEDTPVLRDALVARLGDPDPDAVAEAARGLAIRQDPRAVEALAAILADGDPEGTARETALAAVEYVRDPRIRTRLEWTAPRCR
;
A
#
# COMPACT_ATOMS: atom_id res chain seq x y z
N MET A 1 6.29 -8.85 -25.07
CA MET A 1 5.63 -9.09 -23.77
C MET A 1 6.69 -9.69 -22.86
N VAL A 2 7.21 -8.92 -21.89
CA VAL A 2 8.20 -9.43 -20.94
C VAL A 2 7.42 -10.13 -19.82
N PRO A 3 7.72 -11.38 -19.45
CA PRO A 3 6.99 -12.07 -18.39
C PRO A 3 7.22 -11.35 -17.05
N ALA A 4 6.14 -11.20 -16.28
CA ALA A 4 6.22 -10.77 -14.89
C ALA A 4 7.07 -11.78 -14.11
N GLY A 5 8.10 -11.31 -13.40
CA GLY A 5 8.93 -12.15 -12.53
C GLY A 5 10.40 -12.28 -12.91
N HIS A 6 10.95 -11.47 -13.80
CA HIS A 6 12.42 -11.38 -13.88
C HIS A 6 12.93 -10.54 -12.70
N PRO A 7 14.01 -10.91 -11.98
CA PRO A 7 14.58 -10.09 -10.90
C PRO A 7 14.91 -8.63 -11.34
N SER A 8 14.98 -8.38 -12.64
CA SER A 8 15.08 -7.04 -13.23
C SER A 8 13.77 -6.23 -13.22
N ALA A 9 12.59 -6.87 -13.24
CA ALA A 9 11.29 -6.20 -13.23
C ALA A 9 10.96 -5.64 -11.83
N ALA A 10 11.11 -6.45 -10.78
CA ALA A 10 10.95 -5.97 -9.40
C ALA A 10 11.95 -4.85 -9.09
N ALA A 11 13.22 -5.01 -9.47
CA ALA A 11 14.22 -3.96 -9.30
C ALA A 11 13.88 -2.66 -10.05
N ALA A 12 13.35 -2.76 -11.28
CA ALA A 12 12.91 -1.60 -12.04
C ALA A 12 11.72 -0.88 -11.37
N LEU A 13 10.73 -1.64 -10.88
CA LEU A 13 9.58 -1.09 -10.16
C LEU A 13 10.00 -0.44 -8.82
N ILE A 14 10.95 -1.04 -8.09
CA ILE A 14 11.52 -0.44 -6.88
C ILE A 14 12.21 0.90 -7.19
N ARG A 15 12.85 1.03 -8.35
CA ARG A 15 13.41 2.31 -8.80
C ARG A 15 12.32 3.31 -9.16
N LEU A 16 11.31 2.88 -9.94
CA LEU A 16 10.20 3.72 -10.39
C LEU A 16 9.29 4.17 -9.27
N SER A 17 9.16 3.41 -8.18
CA SER A 17 8.42 3.86 -7.00
C SER A 17 9.07 5.06 -6.32
N ARG A 18 10.29 5.47 -6.71
CA ARG A 18 10.99 6.68 -6.25
C ARG A 18 11.02 7.79 -7.30
N ASP A 19 10.24 7.69 -8.35
CA ASP A 19 10.22 8.68 -9.43
C ASP A 19 9.72 10.05 -8.94
N HIS A 20 10.09 11.12 -9.66
CA HIS A 20 9.65 12.47 -9.34
C HIS A 20 8.16 12.65 -9.64
N ASP A 21 7.64 11.96 -10.65
CA ASP A 21 6.23 11.98 -11.02
C ASP A 21 5.41 11.11 -10.06
N SER A 22 4.33 11.67 -9.50
CA SER A 22 3.50 10.97 -8.52
C SER A 22 2.72 9.81 -9.12
N GLY A 23 2.22 9.95 -10.35
CA GLY A 23 1.56 8.87 -11.07
C GLY A 23 2.50 7.70 -11.34
N VAL A 24 3.76 7.97 -11.73
CA VAL A 24 4.76 6.89 -11.87
C VAL A 24 5.02 6.18 -10.56
N ARG A 25 5.09 6.90 -9.43
CA ARG A 25 5.26 6.28 -8.11
C ARG A 25 4.08 5.41 -7.72
N ASP A 26 2.86 5.90 -7.92
CA ASP A 26 1.62 5.17 -7.66
C ASP A 26 1.56 3.88 -8.46
N TRP A 27 1.63 3.95 -9.80
CA TRP A 27 1.60 2.77 -10.67
C TRP A 27 2.72 1.77 -10.37
N ALA A 28 3.92 2.25 -10.04
CA ALA A 28 5.02 1.38 -9.66
C ALA A 28 4.74 0.69 -8.30
N THR A 29 4.12 1.39 -7.35
CA THR A 29 3.80 0.85 -6.02
C THR A 29 2.65 -0.14 -6.08
N LEU A 30 1.61 0.15 -6.87
CA LEU A 30 0.55 -0.81 -7.22
C LEU A 30 1.16 -2.09 -7.80
N ALA A 31 2.02 -1.95 -8.82
CA ALA A 31 2.66 -3.10 -9.45
C ALA A 31 3.52 -3.90 -8.45
N LEU A 32 4.25 -3.22 -7.54
CA LEU A 32 4.99 -3.90 -6.46
C LEU A 32 4.05 -4.65 -5.50
N ALA A 33 2.89 -4.08 -5.17
CA ALA A 33 1.90 -4.70 -4.31
C ALA A 33 1.37 -6.00 -4.92
N GLU A 34 1.17 -6.04 -6.24
CA GLU A 34 0.66 -7.18 -7.01
C GLU A 34 1.67 -8.31 -7.29
N ILE A 35 2.97 -8.07 -7.08
CA ILE A 35 3.99 -9.11 -7.22
C ILE A 35 3.70 -10.26 -6.23
N PRO A 36 3.48 -11.51 -6.67
CA PRO A 36 3.13 -12.62 -5.77
C PRO A 36 4.23 -12.97 -4.77
N GLU A 37 5.49 -12.70 -5.11
CA GLU A 37 6.62 -12.96 -4.25
C GLU A 37 6.57 -12.13 -2.96
N ASP A 38 6.83 -12.80 -1.85
CA ASP A 38 6.98 -12.19 -0.54
C ASP A 38 8.45 -12.26 -0.12
N THR A 39 9.19 -11.19 -0.46
CA THR A 39 10.61 -11.06 -0.11
C THR A 39 10.82 -9.85 0.81
N PRO A 40 11.85 -9.88 1.67
CA PRO A 40 12.20 -8.72 2.50
C PRO A 40 12.42 -7.45 1.66
N VAL A 41 13.04 -7.59 0.49
CA VAL A 41 13.30 -6.47 -0.43
C VAL A 41 12.01 -5.81 -0.92
N LEU A 42 10.99 -6.60 -1.25
CA LEU A 42 9.68 -6.08 -1.67
C LEU A 42 8.94 -5.41 -0.50
N ARG A 43 8.96 -6.04 0.68
CA ARG A 43 8.36 -5.45 1.89
C ARG A 43 9.00 -4.11 2.22
N ASP A 44 10.32 -4.03 2.21
CA ASP A 44 11.05 -2.79 2.52
C ASP A 44 10.84 -1.72 1.45
N ALA A 45 10.68 -2.11 0.18
CA ALA A 45 10.31 -1.18 -0.88
C ALA A 45 8.91 -0.58 -0.69
N LEU A 46 7.92 -1.39 -0.30
CA LEU A 46 6.57 -0.92 0.03
C LEU A 46 6.58 -0.05 1.30
N VAL A 47 7.34 -0.44 2.32
CA VAL A 47 7.49 0.36 3.56
C VAL A 47 8.05 1.74 3.27
N ALA A 48 9.00 1.85 2.34
CA ALA A 48 9.53 3.14 1.92
C ALA A 48 8.50 4.06 1.23
N ARG A 49 7.32 3.54 0.86
CA ARG A 49 6.18 4.28 0.28
C ARG A 49 5.11 4.65 1.27
N LEU A 50 5.15 4.14 2.50
CA LEU A 50 4.21 4.53 3.56
C LEU A 50 4.33 6.02 3.98
N GLY A 51 5.38 6.71 3.55
CA GLY A 51 5.56 8.15 3.74
C GLY A 51 5.59 8.96 2.45
N ASP A 52 5.02 8.43 1.35
CA ASP A 52 4.90 9.18 0.10
C ASP A 52 3.98 10.41 0.28
N PRO A 53 4.28 11.56 -0.35
CA PRO A 53 3.36 12.69 -0.36
C PRO A 53 2.05 12.41 -1.11
N ASP A 54 2.03 11.43 -2.02
CA ASP A 54 0.83 11.02 -2.74
C ASP A 54 0.05 9.96 -1.94
N PRO A 55 -1.19 10.25 -1.47
CA PRO A 55 -1.97 9.32 -0.67
C PRO A 55 -2.32 8.01 -1.40
N ASP A 56 -2.44 8.02 -2.73
CA ASP A 56 -2.74 6.80 -3.50
C ASP A 56 -1.55 5.82 -3.43
N ALA A 57 -0.33 6.33 -3.60
CA ALA A 57 0.89 5.54 -3.44
C ALA A 57 1.05 4.98 -2.01
N VAL A 58 0.65 5.75 -0.97
CA VAL A 58 0.65 5.28 0.42
C VAL A 58 -0.36 4.14 0.60
N ALA A 59 -1.55 4.25 0.01
CA ALA A 59 -2.59 3.22 0.11
C ALA A 59 -2.20 1.91 -0.59
N GLU A 60 -1.61 1.98 -1.79
CA GLU A 60 -1.12 0.79 -2.48
C GLU A 60 0.01 0.09 -1.73
N ALA A 61 0.90 0.87 -1.11
CA ALA A 61 1.93 0.34 -0.25
C ALA A 61 1.37 -0.40 0.97
N ALA A 62 0.39 0.23 1.65
CA ALA A 62 -0.29 -0.37 2.79
C ALA A 62 -1.03 -1.66 2.40
N ARG A 63 -1.71 -1.65 1.24
CA ARG A 63 -2.38 -2.83 0.66
C ARG A 63 -1.40 -3.98 0.40
N GLY A 64 -0.29 -3.70 -0.30
CA GLY A 64 0.72 -4.70 -0.59
C GLY A 64 1.33 -5.33 0.66
N LEU A 65 1.52 -4.54 1.72
CA LEU A 65 1.99 -5.01 3.02
C LEU A 65 0.92 -5.83 3.77
N ALA A 66 -0.35 -5.41 3.70
CA ALA A 66 -1.47 -6.13 4.30
C ALA A 66 -1.64 -7.53 3.69
N ILE A 67 -1.58 -7.65 2.35
CA ILE A 67 -1.59 -8.93 1.63
C ILE A 67 -0.48 -9.85 2.17
N ARG A 68 0.73 -9.31 2.34
CA ARG A 68 1.91 -10.02 2.88
C ARG A 68 1.89 -10.18 4.40
N GLN A 69 0.80 -9.79 5.07
CA GLN A 69 0.65 -9.92 6.52
C GLN A 69 1.75 -9.19 7.31
N ASP A 70 2.28 -8.11 6.74
CA ASP A 70 3.26 -7.28 7.42
C ASP A 70 2.56 -6.36 8.43
N PRO A 71 2.92 -6.41 9.74
CA PRO A 71 2.21 -5.64 10.76
C PRO A 71 2.33 -4.12 10.55
N ARG A 72 3.33 -3.66 9.80
CA ARG A 72 3.50 -2.24 9.45
C ARG A 72 2.34 -1.69 8.61
N ALA A 73 1.56 -2.56 7.95
CA ALA A 73 0.36 -2.16 7.23
C ALA A 73 -0.73 -1.59 8.14
N VAL A 74 -0.85 -2.10 9.38
CA VAL A 74 -1.98 -1.77 10.26
C VAL A 74 -2.02 -0.28 10.59
N GLU A 75 -0.89 0.30 10.98
CA GLU A 75 -0.80 1.73 11.31
C GLU A 75 -1.00 2.62 10.08
N ALA A 76 -0.50 2.19 8.91
CA ALA A 76 -0.70 2.92 7.66
C ALA A 76 -2.18 2.93 7.23
N LEU A 77 -2.84 1.77 7.27
CA LEU A 77 -4.28 1.67 6.99
C LEU A 77 -5.09 2.51 7.98
N ALA A 78 -4.76 2.46 9.28
CA ALA A 78 -5.43 3.28 10.29
C ALA A 78 -5.31 4.78 10.01
N ALA A 79 -4.12 5.24 9.60
CA ALA A 79 -3.88 6.64 9.27
C ALA A 79 -4.68 7.08 8.03
N ILE A 80 -4.67 6.30 6.95
CA ILE A 80 -5.45 6.61 5.73
C ILE A 80 -6.95 6.65 6.04
N LEU A 81 -7.45 5.68 6.82
CA LEU A 81 -8.88 5.61 7.18
C LEU A 81 -9.30 6.69 8.20
N ALA A 82 -8.38 7.24 8.98
CA ALA A 82 -8.71 8.29 9.93
C ALA A 82 -8.55 9.70 9.35
N ASP A 83 -7.48 9.92 8.58
CA ASP A 83 -7.02 11.26 8.20
C ASP A 83 -7.06 11.52 6.68
N GLY A 84 -7.32 10.48 5.87
CA GLY A 84 -7.46 10.61 4.42
C GLY A 84 -8.79 11.21 3.98
N ASP A 85 -8.85 11.60 2.70
CA ASP A 85 -10.05 12.10 2.03
C ASP A 85 -11.18 11.05 2.13
N PRO A 86 -12.34 11.37 2.75
CA PRO A 86 -13.47 10.44 2.89
C PRO A 86 -14.01 9.91 1.55
N GLU A 87 -13.87 10.70 0.48
CA GLU A 87 -14.31 10.36 -0.88
C GLU A 87 -13.13 10.02 -1.82
N GLY A 88 -11.91 9.92 -1.29
CA GLY A 88 -10.70 9.67 -2.07
C GLY A 88 -10.42 8.19 -2.35
N THR A 89 -9.79 7.93 -3.49
CA THR A 89 -9.35 6.60 -3.96
C THR A 89 -8.44 5.88 -2.96
N ALA A 90 -7.49 6.60 -2.33
CA ALA A 90 -6.63 6.07 -1.28
C ALA A 90 -7.41 5.42 -0.13
N ARG A 91 -8.56 6.02 0.27
CA ARG A 91 -9.41 5.47 1.33
C ARG A 91 -10.12 4.21 0.87
N GLU A 92 -10.62 4.17 -0.36
CA GLU A 92 -11.25 2.98 -0.94
C GLU A 92 -10.27 1.81 -0.99
N THR A 93 -9.04 2.06 -1.47
CA THR A 93 -7.95 1.07 -1.47
C THR A 93 -7.63 0.60 -0.06
N ALA A 94 -7.56 1.51 0.92
CA ALA A 94 -7.31 1.15 2.31
C ALA A 94 -8.45 0.30 2.89
N LEU A 95 -9.72 0.63 2.65
CA LEU A 95 -10.87 -0.16 3.08
C LEU A 95 -10.85 -1.57 2.47
N ALA A 96 -10.57 -1.68 1.18
CA ALA A 96 -10.41 -2.99 0.54
C ALA A 96 -9.27 -3.79 1.17
N ALA A 97 -8.15 -3.13 1.49
CA ALA A 97 -6.99 -3.79 2.08
C ALA A 97 -7.22 -4.34 3.51
N VAL A 98 -8.22 -3.84 4.23
CA VAL A 98 -8.55 -4.28 5.59
C VAL A 98 -8.93 -5.78 5.64
N GLU A 99 -9.47 -6.34 4.56
CA GLU A 99 -9.82 -7.77 4.48
C GLU A 99 -8.61 -8.69 4.70
N TYR A 100 -7.42 -8.24 4.30
CA TYR A 100 -6.16 -8.98 4.42
C TYR A 100 -5.55 -8.92 5.83
N VAL A 101 -6.09 -8.10 6.73
CA VAL A 101 -5.60 -8.05 8.12
C VAL A 101 -6.02 -9.31 8.88
N ARG A 102 -5.03 -10.10 9.33
CA ARG A 102 -5.26 -11.40 9.99
C ARG A 102 -6.05 -11.31 11.30
N ASP A 103 -5.75 -10.32 12.14
CA ASP A 103 -6.41 -10.21 13.44
C ASP A 103 -7.82 -9.62 13.25
N PRO A 104 -8.89 -10.39 13.53
CA PRO A 104 -10.26 -9.92 13.32
C PRO A 104 -10.60 -8.71 14.20
N ARG A 105 -9.98 -8.55 15.37
CA ARG A 105 -10.21 -7.39 16.25
C ARG A 105 -9.63 -6.12 15.64
N ILE A 106 -8.44 -6.23 15.06
CA ILE A 106 -7.80 -5.11 14.36
C ILE A 106 -8.60 -4.78 13.11
N ARG A 107 -8.99 -5.80 12.34
CA ARG A 107 -9.81 -5.65 11.13
C ARG A 107 -11.11 -4.89 11.43
N THR A 108 -11.89 -5.36 12.41
CA THR A 108 -13.11 -4.66 12.83
C THR A 108 -12.81 -3.23 13.27
N ARG A 109 -11.76 -2.98 14.05
CA ARG A 109 -11.42 -1.61 14.44
C ARG A 109 -11.16 -0.71 13.21
N LEU A 110 -10.45 -1.21 12.20
CA LEU A 110 -10.17 -0.47 10.97
C LEU A 110 -11.45 -0.23 10.15
N GLU A 111 -12.30 -1.24 9.97
CA GLU A 111 -13.60 -1.12 9.26
C GLU A 111 -14.49 -0.01 9.83
N TRP A 112 -14.49 0.14 11.17
CA TRP A 112 -15.30 1.15 11.87
C TRP A 112 -14.56 2.48 12.11
N THR A 113 -13.40 2.70 11.47
CA THR A 113 -12.67 3.97 11.59
C THR A 113 -13.39 5.06 10.78
N ALA A 114 -14.09 5.93 11.51
CA ALA A 114 -14.71 7.11 10.94
C ALA A 114 -13.63 8.13 10.50
N PRO A 115 -13.77 8.74 9.31
CA PRO A 115 -12.90 9.84 8.92
C PRO A 115 -13.03 10.96 9.96
N ARG A 116 -11.90 11.55 10.35
CA ARG A 116 -11.91 12.74 11.18
C ARG A 116 -12.37 13.90 10.30
N CYS A 117 -13.54 14.45 10.59
CA CYS A 117 -13.96 15.72 9.98
C CYS A 117 -12.91 16.78 10.31
N ARG A 118 -12.27 17.34 9.29
CA ARG A 118 -11.37 18.49 9.42
C ARG A 118 -12.14 19.79 9.23
#